data_AF-A0AAD6F5H3-F1
#
_entry.id   AF-A0AAD6F5H3-F1
#
_cell.length_a   1.000
_cell.length_b   1.000
_cell.length_c   1.000
_cell.angle_alpha   90.00
_cell.angle_beta   90.00
_cell.angle_gamma   90.00
#
_symmetry.space_group_name_H-M   'P 1'
#
loop_
_entity.id
_entity.type
_entity.pdbx_description
1 polymer ?
#
loop_
_entity_poly.entity_id
_entity_poly.type
_entity_poly.pdbx_seq_one_letter_code
_entity_poly.pdbx_strand_id
1 'polypeptide(L)'
;MANYRTKLRGYGVPEVMCNALKRKRPADQKSAKNVKKPRKAELNYLPPYPAGEDEESQEQERIQLLSEVMKRDNNKLIKDKMAKTFSHRRNKIINQSPSIEDIKARWPALFEASHIQDEFQRITMAPSNPSIDMSRGLVIRCLMVYLGESTDQLLKEYDVS
;
A
#
# COMPACT_ATOMS: atom_id res chain seq x y z
N MET A 1 33.40 -0.49 4.98
CA MET A 1 32.37 -1.36 4.37
C MET A 1 31.02 -0.66 4.42
N ALA A 2 30.35 -0.43 3.28
CA ALA A 2 29.00 0.15 3.29
C ALA A 2 28.01 -0.84 3.92
N ASN A 3 27.11 -0.35 4.78
CA ASN A 3 26.09 -1.19 5.40
C ASN A 3 25.17 -1.82 4.31
N TYR A 4 24.58 -2.99 4.62
CA TYR A 4 23.75 -3.76 3.67
C TYR A 4 22.62 -2.90 3.06
N ARG A 5 21.98 -2.05 3.86
CA ARG A 5 20.92 -1.13 3.42
C ARG A 5 21.41 -0.09 2.40
N THR A 6 22.64 0.41 2.54
CA THR A 6 23.27 1.34 1.60
C THR A 6 23.58 0.63 0.27
N LYS A 7 23.97 -0.65 0.30
CA LYS A 7 24.14 -1.46 -0.92
C LYS A 7 22.81 -1.66 -1.64
N LEU A 8 21.75 -2.07 -0.94
CA LEU A 8 20.40 -2.20 -1.52
C LEU A 8 19.91 -0.90 -2.15
N ARG A 9 20.25 0.25 -1.55
CA ARG A 9 19.94 1.57 -2.12
C ARG A 9 20.70 1.82 -3.42
N GLY A 10 21.98 1.43 -3.48
CA GLY A 10 22.78 1.50 -4.70
C GLY A 10 22.20 0.66 -5.85
N TYR A 11 21.56 -0.47 -5.53
CA TYR A 11 20.86 -1.31 -6.51
C TYR A 11 19.45 -0.81 -6.86
N GLY A 12 19.01 0.33 -6.32
CA GLY A 12 17.71 0.92 -6.65
C GLY A 12 16.50 0.15 -6.07
N VAL A 13 16.70 -0.69 -5.05
CA VAL A 13 15.62 -1.49 -4.45
C VAL A 13 14.51 -0.56 -3.91
N PRO A 14 13.24 -0.69 -4.36
CA PRO A 14 12.16 0.23 -4.02
C PRO A 14 11.95 0.42 -2.52
N GLU A 15 11.99 -0.66 -1.73
CA GLU A 15 11.79 -0.67 -0.27
C GLU A 15 12.75 0.27 0.49
N VAL A 16 14.00 0.37 0.05
CA VAL A 16 15.01 1.23 0.70
C VAL A 16 15.10 2.62 0.08
N MET A 17 14.45 2.81 -1.07
CA MET A 17 14.38 4.06 -1.84
C MET A 17 13.16 4.91 -1.46
N CYS A 18 12.03 4.33 -1.05
CA CYS A 18 10.80 5.06 -0.71
C CYS A 18 11.01 6.07 0.44
N ASN A 19 11.91 5.77 1.37
CA ASN A 19 12.25 6.64 2.50
C ASN A 19 13.33 7.69 2.19
N ALA A 20 13.87 7.71 0.96
CA ALA A 20 14.90 8.68 0.59
C ALA A 20 14.30 10.09 0.48
N LEU A 21 14.96 11.09 1.06
CA LEU A 21 14.52 12.49 1.03
C LEU A 21 14.18 12.97 -0.39
N LYS A 22 14.96 12.54 -1.39
CA LYS A 22 14.75 12.88 -2.81
C LYS A 22 13.41 12.42 -3.40
N ARG A 23 12.74 11.44 -2.78
CA ARG A 23 11.43 10.92 -3.22
C ARG A 23 10.27 11.38 -2.33
N LYS A 24 10.55 12.11 -1.25
CA LYS A 24 9.49 12.73 -0.44
C LYS A 24 8.96 13.98 -1.13
N ARG A 25 7.68 14.29 -0.91
CA ARG A 25 7.05 15.54 -1.35
C ARG A 25 7.84 16.75 -0.82
N PRO A 26 7.84 17.90 -1.51
CA PRO A 26 8.59 19.08 -1.06
C PRO A 26 8.26 19.49 0.39
N ALA A 27 7.00 19.38 0.81
CA ALA A 27 6.57 19.66 2.19
C ALA A 27 7.15 18.68 3.25
N ASP A 28 7.52 17.47 2.81
CA ASP A 28 8.00 16.36 3.64
C ASP A 28 9.53 16.16 3.57
N GLN A 29 10.24 16.99 2.78
CA GLN A 29 11.70 16.98 2.63
C GLN A 29 12.42 17.65 3.82
N LYS A 30 12.15 17.20 5.05
CA LYS A 30 12.89 17.65 6.23
C LYS A 30 14.07 16.74 6.53
N SER A 31 15.25 17.32 6.78
CA SER A 31 16.45 16.57 7.17
C SER A 31 16.16 15.73 8.42
N ALA A 32 16.54 14.45 8.42
CA ALA A 32 16.24 13.51 9.49
C ALA A 32 17.06 13.72 10.77
N LYS A 33 17.53 14.95 11.04
CA LYS A 33 18.16 15.30 12.32
C LYS A 33 17.07 15.17 13.39
N ASN A 34 17.20 14.14 14.23
CA ASN A 34 16.31 13.79 15.35
C ASN A 34 15.00 13.06 14.99
N VAL A 35 14.88 12.50 13.78
CA VAL A 35 13.77 11.58 13.49
C VAL A 35 14.00 10.29 14.29
N LYS A 36 13.17 10.04 15.32
CA LYS A 36 13.18 8.78 16.08
C LYS A 36 13.15 7.63 15.09
N LYS A 37 13.94 6.57 15.35
CA LYS A 37 13.96 5.35 14.53
C LYS A 37 12.51 4.92 14.22
N PRO A 38 12.23 4.46 12.99
CA PRO A 38 10.99 3.78 12.66
C PRO A 38 10.57 2.85 13.81
N ARG A 39 9.45 3.15 14.48
CA ARG A 39 8.87 2.15 15.41
C ARG A 39 8.45 0.94 14.55
N LYS A 40 8.53 -0.28 15.10
CA LYS A 40 7.99 -1.50 14.48
C LYS A 40 6.51 -1.28 14.11
N ALA A 41 6.23 -0.73 12.92
CA ALA A 41 4.92 -0.40 12.34
C ALA A 41 5.00 0.58 11.14
N GLU A 42 6.17 1.00 10.64
CA GLU A 42 6.23 1.80 9.41
C GLU A 42 5.69 0.99 8.21
N LEU A 43 4.47 1.31 7.79
CA LEU A 43 3.70 0.71 6.68
C LEU A 43 4.31 0.94 5.29
N ASN A 44 5.57 1.35 5.20
CA ASN A 44 6.30 1.68 3.97
C ASN A 44 6.79 0.42 3.23
N TYR A 45 6.08 -0.70 3.39
CA TYR A 45 6.38 -1.92 2.65
C TYR A 45 6.03 -1.71 1.17
N LEU A 46 7.08 -1.56 0.36
CA LEU A 46 6.99 -1.39 -1.08
C LEU A 46 7.74 -2.55 -1.75
N PRO A 47 7.07 -3.69 -2.01
CA PRO A 47 7.70 -4.81 -2.69
C PRO A 47 8.08 -4.41 -4.14
N PRO A 48 9.19 -4.96 -4.66
CA PRO A 48 9.49 -4.83 -6.09
C PRO A 48 8.46 -5.58 -6.94
N TYR A 49 8.45 -5.32 -8.25
CA TYR A 49 7.73 -6.16 -9.18
C TYR A 49 8.35 -7.56 -9.25
N PRO A 50 7.55 -8.60 -9.50
CA PRO A 50 8.05 -9.94 -9.78
C PRO A 50 9.06 -9.94 -10.93
N ALA A 51 9.94 -10.95 -10.95
CA ALA A 51 10.94 -11.07 -12.00
C ALA A 51 10.27 -11.21 -13.39
N GLY A 52 10.70 -10.39 -14.34
CA GLY A 52 10.12 -10.35 -15.69
C GLY A 52 8.85 -9.50 -15.82
N GLU A 53 8.39 -8.88 -14.73
CA GLU A 53 7.28 -7.93 -14.73
C GLU A 53 7.76 -6.51 -14.48
N ASP A 54 7.02 -5.56 -15.03
CA ASP A 54 7.30 -4.13 -15.00
C ASP A 54 6.01 -3.34 -14.77
N GLU A 55 6.09 -2.01 -14.81
CA GLU A 55 4.92 -1.18 -14.56
C GLU A 55 3.82 -1.37 -15.62
N GLU A 56 4.20 -1.63 -16.87
CA GLU A 56 3.26 -1.76 -17.99
C GLU A 56 2.51 -3.09 -17.93
N SER A 57 3.23 -4.20 -17.75
CA SER A 57 2.61 -5.53 -17.62
C SER A 57 1.71 -5.62 -16.37
N GLN A 58 2.09 -4.96 -15.29
CA GLN A 58 1.25 -4.85 -14.09
C GLN A 58 0.01 -3.96 -14.29
N GLU A 59 0.12 -2.88 -15.07
CA GLU A 59 -1.04 -2.06 -15.44
C GLU A 59 -2.01 -2.83 -16.34
N GLN A 60 -1.52 -3.68 -17.25
CA GLN A 60 -2.35 -4.57 -18.06
C GLN A 60 -3.12 -5.57 -17.19
N GLU A 61 -2.47 -6.20 -16.22
CA GLU A 61 -3.13 -7.10 -15.25
C GLU A 61 -4.23 -6.38 -14.47
N ARG A 62 -4.00 -5.13 -14.08
CA ARG A 62 -5.01 -4.28 -13.43
C ARG A 62 -6.19 -3.98 -14.36
N ILE A 63 -5.95 -3.65 -15.62
CA ILE A 63 -7.01 -3.38 -16.60
C ILE A 63 -7.89 -4.63 -16.75
N GLN A 64 -7.27 -5.81 -16.87
CA GLN A 64 -8.01 -7.07 -16.95
C GLN A 64 -8.87 -7.31 -15.69
N LEU A 65 -8.34 -7.01 -14.49
CA LEU A 65 -9.08 -7.13 -13.24
C LEU A 65 -10.41 -6.34 -13.26
N LEU A 66 -10.46 -5.16 -13.89
CA LEU A 66 -11.71 -4.39 -14.00
C LEU A 66 -12.82 -5.19 -14.70
N SER A 67 -12.47 -5.90 -15.78
CA SER A 67 -13.42 -6.74 -16.49
C SER A 67 -13.86 -7.97 -15.68
N GLU A 68 -12.95 -8.53 -14.87
CA GLU A 68 -13.26 -9.73 -14.07
C GLU A 68 -14.21 -9.44 -12.91
N VAL A 69 -14.13 -8.25 -12.32
CA VAL A 69 -15.03 -7.79 -11.25
C VAL A 69 -16.48 -7.65 -11.72
N MET A 70 -16.71 -7.41 -13.02
CA MET A 70 -18.06 -7.28 -13.56
C MET A 70 -18.75 -8.61 -13.86
N LYS A 71 -18.02 -9.74 -13.82
CA LYS A 71 -18.52 -11.07 -14.16
C LYS A 71 -18.97 -11.82 -12.90
N ARG A 72 -19.95 -12.72 -13.07
CA ARG A 72 -20.44 -13.58 -11.97
C ARG A 72 -19.44 -14.71 -11.68
N ASP A 73 -19.41 -15.16 -10.42
CA ASP A 73 -18.65 -16.32 -9.93
C ASP A 73 -17.12 -16.27 -10.13
N ASN A 74 -16.56 -15.06 -10.21
CA ASN A 74 -15.14 -14.84 -10.52
C ASN A 74 -14.23 -14.58 -9.30
N ASN A 75 -14.75 -14.74 -8.09
CA ASN A 75 -14.08 -14.34 -6.84
C ASN A 75 -12.66 -14.89 -6.69
N LYS A 76 -12.42 -16.14 -7.12
CA LYS A 76 -11.09 -16.76 -7.07
C LYS A 76 -10.10 -16.03 -7.98
N LEU A 77 -10.49 -15.77 -9.23
CA LEU A 77 -9.65 -15.08 -10.20
C LEU A 77 -9.37 -13.63 -9.79
N ILE A 78 -10.39 -12.94 -9.25
CA ILE A 78 -10.25 -11.59 -8.70
C ILE A 78 -9.22 -11.61 -7.56
N LYS A 79 -9.31 -12.55 -6.62
CA LYS A 79 -8.35 -12.71 -5.52
C LYS A 79 -6.92 -12.92 -6.01
N ASP A 80 -6.73 -13.78 -7.01
CA ASP A 80 -5.42 -14.06 -7.59
C ASP A 80 -4.85 -12.85 -8.33
N LYS A 81 -5.66 -12.14 -9.12
CA LYS A 81 -5.26 -10.88 -9.80
C LYS A 81 -4.98 -9.76 -8.81
N MET A 82 -5.75 -9.65 -7.73
CA MET A 82 -5.45 -8.74 -6.63
C MET A 82 -4.12 -9.09 -5.97
N ALA A 83 -3.77 -10.38 -5.83
CA ALA A 83 -2.45 -10.83 -5.39
C ALA A 83 -1.34 -10.37 -6.33
N LYS A 84 -1.50 -10.66 -7.61
CA LYS A 84 -0.52 -10.35 -8.64
C LYS A 84 -0.24 -8.84 -8.74
N THR A 85 -1.27 -8.01 -8.57
CA THR A 85 -1.18 -6.55 -8.71
C THR A 85 -0.85 -5.80 -7.42
N PHE A 86 -0.53 -6.51 -6.33
CA PHE A 86 -0.23 -5.91 -5.03
C PHE A 86 0.94 -4.91 -5.09
N SER A 87 2.08 -5.30 -5.67
CA SER A 87 3.25 -4.43 -5.78
C SER A 87 2.94 -3.14 -6.55
N HIS A 88 2.17 -3.24 -7.63
CA HIS A 88 1.77 -2.10 -8.44
C HIS A 88 0.86 -1.14 -7.70
N ARG A 89 -0.17 -1.67 -7.03
CA ARG A 89 -1.02 -0.86 -6.14
C ARG A 89 -0.22 -0.13 -5.10
N ARG A 90 0.64 -0.84 -4.37
CA ARG A 90 1.45 -0.24 -3.31
C ARG A 90 2.35 0.86 -3.84
N ASN A 91 2.96 0.64 -4.99
CA ASN A 91 3.78 1.66 -5.65
C ASN A 91 2.97 2.93 -5.95
N LYS A 92 1.80 2.78 -6.59
CA LYS A 92 0.94 3.91 -6.93
C LYS A 92 0.45 4.65 -5.69
N ILE A 93 -0.03 3.94 -4.68
CA ILE A 93 -0.54 4.54 -3.43
C ILE A 93 0.56 5.32 -2.70
N ILE A 94 1.74 4.71 -2.50
CA ILE A 94 2.84 5.33 -1.74
C ILE A 94 3.44 6.51 -2.50
N ASN A 95 3.65 6.38 -3.81
CA ASN A 95 4.39 7.39 -4.58
C ASN A 95 3.50 8.49 -5.17
N GLN A 96 2.23 8.21 -5.46
CA GLN A 96 1.33 9.16 -6.11
C GLN A 96 0.27 9.73 -5.16
N SER A 97 0.03 9.09 -4.01
CA SER A 97 -1.01 9.47 -3.05
C SER A 97 -2.35 9.82 -3.73
N PRO A 98 -2.91 8.91 -4.56
CA PRO A 98 -4.14 9.16 -5.30
C PRO A 98 -5.33 9.31 -4.35
N SER A 99 -6.41 9.94 -4.84
CA SER A 99 -7.64 10.09 -4.06
C SER A 99 -8.34 8.73 -3.85
N ILE A 100 -9.24 8.66 -2.85
CA ILE A 100 -10.08 7.47 -2.64
C ILE A 100 -10.89 7.14 -3.89
N GLU A 101 -11.41 8.17 -4.57
CA GLU A 101 -12.18 8.01 -5.80
C GLU A 101 -11.34 7.35 -6.90
N ASP A 102 -10.11 7.80 -7.10
CA ASP A 102 -9.18 7.20 -8.07
C ASP A 102 -8.83 5.75 -7.71
N ILE A 103 -8.62 5.46 -6.43
CA ILE A 103 -8.30 4.12 -5.95
C ILE A 103 -9.50 3.19 -6.18
N LYS A 104 -10.72 3.65 -5.89
CA LYS A 104 -11.96 2.91 -6.13
C LYS A 104 -12.19 2.65 -7.61
N ALA A 105 -11.94 3.63 -8.46
CA ALA A 105 -12.05 3.48 -9.90
C ALA A 105 -11.03 2.47 -10.46
N ARG A 106 -9.79 2.49 -9.96
CA ARG A 106 -8.72 1.62 -10.47
C ARG A 106 -8.74 0.20 -9.89
N TRP A 107 -9.21 0.02 -8.67
CA TRP A 107 -9.28 -1.27 -7.96
C TRP A 107 -10.58 -1.42 -7.16
N PRO A 108 -11.73 -1.57 -7.84
CA PRO A 108 -13.03 -1.64 -7.18
C PRO A 108 -13.13 -2.82 -6.19
N ALA A 109 -12.52 -3.96 -6.53
CA ALA A 109 -12.44 -5.13 -5.64
C ALA A 109 -11.77 -4.83 -4.29
N LEU A 110 -10.91 -3.81 -4.19
CA LEU A 110 -10.28 -3.43 -2.92
C LEU A 110 -11.30 -2.91 -1.88
N PHE A 111 -12.51 -2.53 -2.29
CA PHE A 111 -13.55 -2.05 -1.40
C PHE A 111 -14.46 -3.18 -0.88
N GLU A 112 -14.14 -4.43 -1.19
CA GLU A 112 -14.75 -5.60 -0.60
C GLU A 112 -13.97 -6.06 0.64
N ALA A 113 -14.67 -6.41 1.71
CA ALA A 113 -14.05 -6.73 3.01
C ALA A 113 -13.00 -7.85 2.93
N SER A 114 -13.24 -8.88 2.11
CA SER A 114 -12.32 -10.00 1.88
C SER A 114 -10.98 -9.52 1.30
N HIS A 115 -11.03 -8.62 0.32
CA HIS A 115 -9.85 -8.08 -0.33
C HIS A 115 -9.11 -7.05 0.54
N ILE A 116 -9.82 -6.27 1.35
CA ILE A 116 -9.21 -5.40 2.38
C ILE A 116 -8.41 -6.24 3.37
N GLN A 117 -8.97 -7.37 3.82
CA GLN A 117 -8.30 -8.26 4.76
C GLN A 117 -7.06 -8.91 4.13
N ASP A 118 -7.15 -9.42 2.90
CA ASP A 118 -6.02 -9.99 2.17
C ASP A 118 -4.91 -8.94 1.96
N GLU A 119 -5.29 -7.71 1.62
CA GLU A 119 -4.36 -6.60 1.44
C GLU A 119 -3.66 -6.26 2.77
N PHE A 120 -4.42 -6.15 3.86
CA PHE A 120 -3.90 -5.93 5.20
C PHE A 120 -2.82 -6.97 5.57
N GLN A 121 -3.10 -8.25 5.34
CA GLN A 121 -2.17 -9.34 5.62
C GLN A 121 -0.88 -9.19 4.82
N ARG A 122 -0.94 -8.83 3.52
CA ARG A 122 0.26 -8.67 2.69
C ARG A 122 1.18 -7.54 3.15
N ILE A 123 0.60 -6.48 3.71
CA ILE A 123 1.35 -5.33 4.19
C ILE A 123 2.02 -5.63 5.52
N THR A 124 1.26 -6.21 6.43
CA THR A 124 1.66 -6.38 7.81
C THR A 124 2.42 -7.68 8.02
N MET A 125 2.35 -8.61 7.04
CA MET A 125 2.78 -9.99 7.16
C MET A 125 2.16 -10.69 8.39
N ALA A 126 1.04 -10.14 8.88
CA ALA A 126 0.35 -10.64 10.07
C ALA A 126 -0.60 -11.79 9.70
N PRO A 127 -0.88 -12.71 10.65
CA PRO A 127 -1.86 -13.77 10.44
C PRO A 127 -3.27 -13.20 10.24
N SER A 128 -4.15 -14.01 9.67
CA SER A 128 -5.51 -13.62 9.27
C SER A 128 -6.42 -13.10 10.39
N ASN A 129 -6.05 -13.38 11.65
CA ASN A 129 -6.71 -12.93 12.87
C ASN A 129 -5.73 -12.19 13.79
N PRO A 130 -5.39 -10.92 13.50
CA PRO A 130 -4.59 -10.12 14.42
C PRO A 130 -5.37 -9.85 15.72
N SER A 131 -4.68 -9.87 16.88
CA SER A 131 -5.32 -9.54 18.16
C SER A 131 -5.91 -8.14 18.11
N ILE A 132 -7.10 -7.93 18.72
CA ILE A 132 -7.87 -6.66 18.68
C ILE A 132 -6.97 -5.42 18.94
N ASP A 133 -5.98 -5.58 19.82
CA ASP A 133 -5.00 -4.57 20.23
C ASP A 133 -3.96 -4.21 19.14
N MET A 134 -3.54 -5.20 18.34
CA MET A 134 -2.68 -4.99 17.17
C MET A 134 -3.49 -4.45 15.98
N SER A 135 -4.78 -4.80 15.91
CA SER A 135 -5.65 -4.62 14.75
C SER A 135 -6.12 -3.19 14.55
N ARG A 136 -6.66 -2.49 15.55
CA ARG A 136 -7.33 -1.20 15.31
C ARG A 136 -6.36 -0.13 14.81
N GLY A 137 -5.20 0.04 15.44
CA GLY A 137 -4.24 1.06 15.06
C GLY A 137 -3.49 0.79 13.76
N LEU A 138 -3.35 -0.49 13.35
CA LEU A 138 -2.77 -0.86 12.05
C LEU A 138 -3.84 -0.83 10.95
N VAL A 139 -5.07 -1.25 11.21
CA VAL A 139 -6.18 -1.18 10.27
C VAL A 139 -6.49 0.28 9.97
N ILE A 140 -6.58 1.14 10.98
CA ILE A 140 -6.76 2.59 10.78
C ILE A 140 -5.58 3.17 10.01
N ARG A 141 -4.32 2.82 10.33
CA ARG A 141 -3.17 3.34 9.57
C ARG A 141 -3.05 2.77 8.16
N CYS A 142 -3.45 1.51 7.93
CA CYS A 142 -3.61 0.95 6.60
C CYS A 142 -4.68 1.75 5.86
N LEU A 143 -5.90 1.84 6.39
CA LEU A 143 -6.95 2.67 5.80
C LEU A 143 -6.50 4.11 5.55
N MET A 144 -5.79 4.78 6.47
CA MET A 144 -5.23 6.13 6.27
C MET A 144 -4.21 6.20 5.12
N VAL A 145 -3.25 5.27 5.07
CA VAL A 145 -2.25 5.20 3.99
C VAL A 145 -2.91 4.83 2.66
N TYR A 146 -3.99 4.04 2.69
CA TYR A 146 -4.74 3.60 1.52
C TYR A 146 -5.80 4.60 1.05
N LEU A 147 -6.33 5.45 1.92
CA LEU A 147 -7.38 6.42 1.60
C LEU A 147 -6.78 7.82 1.36
N GLY A 148 -5.51 8.04 1.72
CA GLY A 148 -4.83 9.32 1.49
C GLY A 148 -5.30 10.44 2.42
N GLU A 149 -6.14 10.14 3.41
CA GLU A 149 -6.71 11.11 4.34
C GLU A 149 -5.82 11.32 5.58
N SER A 150 -5.82 12.54 6.12
CA SER A 150 -5.23 12.81 7.44
C SER A 150 -6.18 12.31 8.55
N THR A 151 -5.61 11.95 9.71
CA THR A 151 -6.38 11.51 10.90
C THR A 151 -7.52 12.45 11.29
N ASP A 152 -7.40 13.73 10.93
CA ASP A 152 -8.29 14.79 11.37
C ASP A 152 -9.57 14.88 10.52
N GLN A 153 -9.58 14.29 9.31
CA GLN A 153 -10.77 14.21 8.47
C GLN A 153 -11.66 13.03 8.86
N LEU A 154 -11.06 11.89 9.18
CA LEU A 154 -11.76 10.67 9.55
C LEU A 154 -12.45 10.74 10.92
N LEU A 155 -11.89 11.53 11.85
CA LEU A 155 -12.50 11.77 13.17
C LEU A 155 -13.70 12.73 13.12
N LYS A 156 -13.75 13.63 12.13
CA LYS A 156 -14.86 14.58 11.99
C LYS A 156 -16.16 13.93 11.55
N GLU A 157 -16.11 12.81 10.81
CA GLU A 157 -17.32 12.08 10.42
C GLU A 157 -17.94 11.26 11.57
N TYR A 158 -17.18 10.97 12.63
CA TYR A 158 -17.67 10.22 13.80
C TYR A 158 -18.18 11.12 14.94
N ASP A 159 -17.96 12.43 14.87
CA ASP A 159 -18.48 13.42 15.83
C ASP A 159 -19.82 14.05 15.37
N VAL A 160 -20.43 13.55 14.28
CA VAL A 160 -21.73 14.02 13.78
C VAL A 160 -22.72 12.86 13.58
N SER A 161 -22.75 11.90 14.51
CA SER A 161 -23.86 10.93 14.63
C SER A 161 -24.22 10.67 16.09
#